data_AF-A0A8C3JCB3-F1
#
_entry.id   AF-A0A8C3JCB3-F1
#
_cell.length_a   1.000
_cell.length_b   1.000
_cell.length_c   1.000
_cell.angle_alpha   90.00
_cell.angle_beta   90.00
_cell.angle_gamma   90.00
#
_symmetry.space_group_name_H-M   'P 1'
#
loop_
_entity.id
_entity.type
_entity.pdbx_description
1 polymer ?
#
loop_
_entity_poly.entity_id
_entity_poly.type
_entity_poly.pdbx_seq_one_letter_code
_entity_poly.pdbx_strand_id
1 'polypeptide(L)'
;PSPQKNSAFYEIRTYDIKPSKMKDFVELVNKYFHLRTAHSELVGFWSAELGAMNKVVHIWKYEDFAHRTAVRHALANDKDWQGKFISAALPLMEKQHNEVAYLVPWCQIGKPPKEGVHVIWWNESPDHRAAGRHSAHEDARVVAAVRDSVRFLESQQNMLLMPLPCSPLK
;
A
#
# COMPACT_ATOMS: atom_id res chain seq x y z
N PRO A 1 -18.65 11.08 -13.34
CA PRO A 1 -18.63 9.60 -13.29
C PRO A 1 -19.27 9.09 -11.99
N SER A 2 -20.41 8.42 -12.09
CA SER A 2 -21.04 7.73 -10.97
C SER A 2 -20.10 6.65 -10.40
N PRO A 3 -20.00 6.48 -9.07
CA PRO A 3 -19.18 5.41 -8.50
C PRO A 3 -19.70 4.06 -9.01
N GLN A 4 -18.80 3.24 -9.55
CA GLN A 4 -19.12 1.89 -9.98
C GLN A 4 -19.73 1.12 -8.79
N LYS A 5 -21.01 0.79 -8.90
CA LYS A 5 -21.66 -0.19 -8.02
C LYS A 5 -20.92 -1.52 -8.24
N ASN A 6 -20.26 -2.02 -7.20
CA ASN A 6 -19.65 -3.36 -7.08
C ASN A 6 -18.21 -3.55 -7.58
N SER A 7 -17.30 -2.59 -7.40
CA SER A 7 -15.86 -2.91 -7.41
C SER A 7 -15.31 -2.96 -5.98
N ALA A 8 -14.57 -4.02 -5.68
CA ALA A 8 -13.77 -4.11 -4.45
C ALA A 8 -12.89 -2.85 -4.32
N PHE A 9 -12.70 -2.38 -3.10
CA PHE A 9 -11.79 -1.27 -2.82
C PHE A 9 -10.56 -1.74 -2.05
N TYR A 10 -9.54 -0.89 -2.10
CA TYR A 10 -8.26 -1.14 -1.47
C TYR A 10 -8.03 -0.11 -0.36
N GLU A 11 -7.78 -0.58 0.86
CA GLU A 11 -7.36 0.28 1.97
C GLU A 11 -5.84 0.31 2.01
N ILE A 12 -5.27 1.48 1.73
CA ILE A 12 -3.85 1.75 1.88
C ILE A 12 -3.65 2.28 3.30
N ARG A 13 -2.69 1.71 4.02
CA ARG A 13 -2.36 2.16 5.38
C ARG A 13 -0.87 2.43 5.45
N THR A 14 -0.53 3.59 5.98
CA THR A 14 0.85 4.06 6.15
C THR A 14 1.08 4.37 7.60
N TYR A 15 2.07 3.72 8.20
CA TYR A 15 2.45 3.95 9.59
C TYR A 15 3.86 4.53 9.66
N ASP A 16 3.99 5.55 10.50
CA ASP A 16 5.27 6.08 10.91
C ASP A 16 5.67 5.33 12.19
N ILE A 17 6.79 4.63 12.12
CA ILE A 17 7.38 3.89 13.23
C ILE A 17 8.42 4.79 13.88
N LYS A 18 8.53 4.73 15.21
CA LYS A 18 9.54 5.47 15.94
C LYS A 18 10.94 5.09 15.41
N PRO A 19 11.87 6.04 15.22
CA PRO A 19 13.13 5.79 14.53
C PRO A 19 13.96 4.62 15.07
N SER A 20 13.99 4.44 16.40
CA SER A 20 14.73 3.34 17.05
C SER A 20 13.97 2.01 17.10
N LYS A 21 12.74 1.95 16.58
CA LYS A 21 11.79 0.84 16.76
C LYS A 21 11.42 0.08 15.50
N MET A 22 11.99 0.46 14.34
CA MET A 22 11.69 -0.20 13.07
C MET A 22 12.01 -1.70 13.09
N LYS A 23 13.17 -2.08 13.66
CA LYS A 23 13.58 -3.49 13.79
C LYS A 23 12.59 -4.27 14.67
N ASP A 24 12.31 -3.78 15.87
CA ASP A 24 11.34 -4.38 16.81
C ASP A 24 9.96 -4.55 16.15
N PHE A 25 9.52 -3.55 15.39
CA PHE A 25 8.24 -3.58 14.68
C PHE A 25 8.21 -4.67 13.59
N VAL A 26 9.25 -4.75 12.75
CA VAL A 26 9.36 -5.77 11.69
C VAL A 26 9.43 -7.18 12.28
N GLU A 27 10.11 -7.38 13.41
CA GLU A 27 10.14 -8.66 14.11
C GLU A 27 8.74 -9.08 14.61
N LEU A 28 7.97 -8.15 15.18
CA LEU A 28 6.57 -8.40 15.58
C LEU A 28 5.69 -8.75 14.38
N VAL A 29 5.85 -8.05 13.26
CA VAL A 29 5.14 -8.34 12.00
C VAL A 29 5.46 -9.76 11.54
N ASN A 30 6.74 -10.11 11.42
CA ASN A 30 7.14 -11.45 10.99
C ASN A 30 6.59 -12.55 11.90
N LYS A 31 6.46 -12.28 13.20
CA LYS A 31 5.98 -13.26 14.16
C LYS A 31 4.45 -13.42 14.18
N TYR A 32 3.69 -12.34 14.11
CA TYR A 32 2.25 -12.37 14.44
C TYR A 32 1.33 -11.85 13.35
N PHE A 33 1.84 -11.31 12.24
CA PHE A 33 0.97 -10.70 11.23
C PHE A 33 0.08 -11.72 10.50
N HIS A 34 0.42 -13.02 10.56
CA HIS A 34 -0.44 -14.11 10.09
C HIS A 34 -1.83 -14.10 10.76
N LEU A 35 -1.91 -13.63 12.01
CA LEU A 35 -3.19 -13.45 12.72
C LEU A 35 -4.08 -12.46 11.98
N ARG A 36 -3.52 -11.36 11.45
CA ARG A 36 -4.28 -10.37 10.67
C ARG A 36 -4.69 -10.92 9.30
N THR A 37 -3.79 -11.62 8.61
CA THR A 37 -4.06 -12.16 7.27
C THR A 37 -5.07 -13.31 7.30
N ALA A 38 -5.31 -13.92 8.45
CA ALA A 38 -6.41 -14.88 8.63
C ALA A 38 -7.80 -14.23 8.50
N HIS A 39 -7.92 -12.93 8.77
CA HIS A 39 -9.19 -12.18 8.69
C HIS A 39 -9.31 -11.30 7.45
N SER A 40 -8.21 -10.99 6.75
CA SER A 40 -8.21 -10.00 5.67
C SER A 40 -7.23 -10.34 4.55
N GLU A 41 -7.63 -10.06 3.31
CA GLU A 41 -6.81 -10.26 2.12
C GLU A 41 -5.72 -9.17 2.05
N LEU A 42 -4.48 -9.54 2.37
CA LEU A 42 -3.32 -8.68 2.23
C LEU A 42 -2.88 -8.66 0.76
N VAL A 43 -2.77 -7.47 0.19
CA VAL A 43 -2.23 -7.27 -1.16
C VAL A 43 -0.71 -7.17 -1.11
N GLY A 44 -0.18 -6.42 -0.15
CA GLY A 44 1.25 -6.36 0.10
C GLY A 44 1.62 -5.48 1.29
N PHE A 45 2.85 -5.63 1.74
CA PHE A 45 3.40 -4.99 2.93
C PHE A 45 4.88 -4.68 2.73
N TRP A 46 5.23 -3.41 2.80
CA TRP A 46 6.60 -2.94 2.58
C TRP A 46 7.07 -2.01 3.70
N SER A 47 8.39 -1.98 3.90
CA SER A 47 9.07 -0.90 4.60
C SER A 47 9.67 0.08 3.59
N ALA A 48 9.60 1.37 3.87
CA ALA A 48 10.24 2.39 3.04
C ALA A 48 11.74 2.44 3.33
N GLU A 49 12.55 2.33 2.28
CA GLU A 49 14.02 2.43 2.32
C GLU A 49 14.49 3.85 1.96
N LEU A 50 13.94 4.42 0.89
CA LEU A 50 14.25 5.80 0.43
C LEU A 50 12.98 6.64 0.34
N GLY A 51 13.11 7.94 0.62
CA GLY A 51 12.03 8.92 0.53
C GLY A 51 11.20 9.06 1.81
N ALA A 52 11.17 8.04 2.68
CA ALA A 52 10.47 8.11 3.97
C ALA A 52 10.97 7.07 4.99
N MET A 53 12.10 7.34 5.64
CA MET A 53 12.66 6.43 6.65
C MET A 53 11.66 6.14 7.78
N ASN A 54 11.71 4.90 8.28
CA ASN A 54 10.85 4.42 9.38
C ASN A 54 9.35 4.41 9.05
N LYS A 55 8.97 4.39 7.76
CA LYS A 55 7.59 4.16 7.37
C LYS A 55 7.36 2.75 6.89
N VAL A 56 6.17 2.24 7.16
CA VAL A 56 5.67 1.02 6.54
C VAL A 56 4.36 1.30 5.81
N VAL A 57 4.16 0.62 4.69
CA VAL A 57 2.97 0.74 3.86
C VAL A 57 2.39 -0.64 3.64
N HIS A 58 1.10 -0.81 3.85
CA HIS A 58 0.42 -2.06 3.54
C HIS A 58 -0.97 -1.84 2.96
N ILE A 59 -1.35 -2.70 2.02
CA ILE A 59 -2.58 -2.58 1.23
C ILE A 59 -3.48 -3.79 1.50
N TRP A 60 -4.75 -3.53 1.79
CA TRP A 60 -5.76 -4.55 2.05
C TRP A 60 -6.89 -4.45 1.03
N LYS A 61 -7.42 -5.58 0.58
CA LYS A 61 -8.58 -5.62 -0.31
C LYS A 61 -9.85 -5.90 0.49
N TYR A 62 -10.92 -5.18 0.18
CA TYR A 62 -12.26 -5.41 0.73
C TYR A 62 -13.30 -5.37 -0.40
N GLU A 63 -14.34 -6.19 -0.26
CA GLU A 63 -15.45 -6.21 -1.22
C GLU A 63 -16.26 -4.92 -1.15
N ASP A 64 -16.58 -4.47 0.06
CA ASP A 64 -17.26 -3.22 0.36
C ASP A 64 -17.00 -2.76 1.80
N PHE A 65 -17.64 -1.67 2.21
CA PHE A 65 -17.46 -1.10 3.55
C PHE A 65 -18.10 -1.94 4.66
N ALA A 66 -19.12 -2.73 4.35
CA ALA A 66 -19.75 -3.64 5.31
C ALA A 66 -18.80 -4.81 5.61
N HIS A 67 -18.20 -5.42 4.59
CA HIS A 67 -17.16 -6.43 4.71
C HIS A 67 -15.97 -5.88 5.51
N ARG A 68 -15.46 -4.69 5.18
CA ARG A 68 -14.39 -4.04 5.97
C ARG A 68 -14.76 -3.89 7.44
N THR A 69 -16.00 -3.46 7.72
CA THR A 69 -16.48 -3.26 9.09
C THR A 69 -16.56 -4.58 9.86
N ALA A 70 -17.09 -5.63 9.24
CA ALA A 70 -17.16 -6.97 9.83
C ALA A 70 -15.77 -7.53 10.16
N VAL A 71 -14.82 -7.42 9.22
CA VAL A 71 -13.42 -7.84 9.43
C VAL A 71 -12.77 -7.08 10.58
N ARG A 72 -12.92 -5.75 10.62
CA ARG A 72 -12.37 -4.94 11.72
C ARG A 72 -12.99 -5.27 13.06
N HIS A 73 -14.29 -5.58 13.09
CA HIS A 73 -14.99 -6.03 14.29
C HIS A 73 -14.48 -7.39 14.76
N ALA A 74 -14.27 -8.35 13.86
CA ALA A 74 -13.70 -9.66 14.19
C ALA A 74 -12.29 -9.50 14.82
N LEU A 75 -11.44 -8.67 14.24
CA LEU A 75 -10.10 -8.39 14.75
C LEU A 75 -10.07 -7.64 16.09
N ALA A 76 -11.09 -6.80 16.36
CA ALA A 76 -11.23 -6.18 17.67
C ALA A 76 -11.50 -7.22 18.78
N ASN A 77 -12.15 -8.33 18.43
CA ASN A 77 -12.50 -9.42 19.35
C ASN A 77 -11.47 -10.56 19.38
N ASP A 78 -10.50 -10.58 18.47
CA ASP A 78 -9.42 -11.55 18.43
C ASP A 78 -8.39 -11.25 19.54
N LYS A 79 -8.45 -12.04 20.62
CA LYS A 79 -7.59 -11.86 21.80
C LYS A 79 -6.11 -12.03 21.49
N ASP A 80 -5.75 -12.89 20.55
CA ASP A 80 -4.36 -13.11 20.17
C ASP A 80 -3.84 -11.93 19.36
N TRP A 81 -4.63 -11.42 18.42
CA TRP A 81 -4.28 -10.21 17.68
C TRP A 81 -4.12 -8.99 18.60
N GLN A 82 -5.09 -8.78 19.50
CA GLN A 82 -5.04 -7.67 20.46
C GLN A 82 -3.87 -7.81 21.44
N GLY A 83 -3.71 -9.01 22.02
CA GLY A 83 -2.76 -9.26 23.10
C GLY A 83 -1.32 -9.46 22.65
N LYS A 84 -1.08 -10.11 21.50
CA LYS A 84 0.28 -10.44 21.03
C LYS A 84 0.85 -9.42 20.06
N PHE A 85 0.01 -8.80 19.22
CA PHE A 85 0.46 -7.82 18.23
C PHE A 85 0.12 -6.39 18.61
N ILE A 86 -1.17 -6.04 18.78
CA ILE A 86 -1.59 -4.63 18.95
C ILE A 86 -0.97 -4.00 20.20
N SER A 87 -1.03 -4.68 21.34
CA SER A 87 -0.46 -4.20 22.61
C SER A 87 1.04 -3.87 22.51
N ALA A 88 1.79 -4.67 21.76
CA ALA A 88 3.24 -4.54 21.58
C ALA A 88 3.61 -3.58 20.46
N ALA A 89 2.81 -3.51 19.39
CA ALA A 89 3.09 -2.71 18.20
C ALA A 89 2.69 -1.24 18.36
N LEU A 90 1.58 -0.94 19.05
CA LEU A 90 1.09 0.44 19.21
C LEU A 90 2.13 1.39 19.84
N PRO A 91 2.87 1.00 20.91
CA PRO A 91 3.91 1.87 21.48
C PRO A 91 5.08 2.17 20.54
N LEU A 92 5.27 1.36 19.48
CA LEU A 92 6.34 1.52 18.49
C LEU A 92 5.96 2.51 17.38
N MET A 93 4.67 2.85 17.24
CA MET A 93 4.17 3.75 16.21
C MET A 93 4.13 5.20 16.70
N GLU A 94 4.36 6.12 15.79
CA GLU A 94 4.25 7.57 15.98
C GLU A 94 2.95 8.10 15.34
N LYS A 95 2.66 7.67 14.11
CA LYS A 95 1.50 8.13 13.34
C LYS A 95 0.92 6.98 12.52
N GLN A 96 -0.40 7.00 12.34
CA GLN A 96 -1.11 6.11 11.43
C GLN A 96 -1.95 6.94 10.46
N HIS A 97 -1.93 6.56 9.20
CA HIS A 97 -2.74 7.15 8.14
C HIS A 97 -3.37 6.04 7.31
N ASN A 98 -4.58 6.26 6.81
CA ASN A 98 -5.22 5.34 5.88
C ASN A 98 -6.10 6.04 4.87
N GLU A 99 -6.18 5.44 3.68
CA GLU A 99 -6.94 5.94 2.54
C GLU A 99 -7.65 4.78 1.86
N VAL A 100 -8.75 5.10 1.16
CA VAL A 100 -9.47 4.15 0.31
C VAL A 100 -9.19 4.52 -1.14
N ALA A 101 -8.76 3.52 -1.89
CA ALA A 101 -8.52 3.61 -3.33
C ALA A 101 -9.41 2.61 -4.08
N TYR A 102 -9.85 3.02 -5.26
CA TYR A 102 -10.51 2.15 -6.23
C TYR A 102 -9.57 1.94 -7.41
N LEU A 103 -9.57 0.74 -7.98
CA LEU A 103 -8.89 0.53 -9.25
C LEU A 103 -9.65 1.26 -10.35
N VAL A 104 -8.90 1.96 -11.20
CA VAL A 104 -9.43 2.43 -12.48
C VAL A 104 -9.65 1.22 -13.40
N PRO A 105 -10.64 1.27 -14.33
CA PRO A 105 -11.09 0.07 -15.07
C PRO A 105 -10.01 -0.70 -15.84
N TRP A 106 -8.92 -0.05 -16.22
CA TRP A 106 -7.81 -0.63 -16.98
C TRP A 106 -6.65 -1.14 -16.10
N CYS A 107 -6.78 -1.07 -14.78
CA CYS A 107 -5.76 -1.56 -13.85
C CYS A 107 -6.12 -2.93 -13.29
N GLN A 108 -5.11 -3.79 -13.16
CA GLN A 108 -5.20 -5.05 -12.43
C GLN A 108 -4.06 -5.13 -11.41
N ILE A 109 -4.36 -5.66 -10.23
CA ILE A 109 -3.33 -6.00 -9.24
C ILE A 109 -2.98 -7.47 -9.43
N GLY A 110 -1.70 -7.74 -9.70
CA GLY A 110 -1.18 -9.08 -9.89
C GLY A 110 0.29 -9.16 -9.53
N LYS A 111 0.80 -10.39 -9.42
CA LYS A 111 2.23 -10.61 -9.28
C LYS A 111 2.92 -10.22 -10.57
N PRO A 112 4.01 -9.45 -10.51
CA PRO A 112 4.77 -9.12 -11.71
C PRO A 112 5.34 -10.40 -12.33
N PRO A 113 5.43 -10.48 -13.67
CA PRO A 113 5.94 -11.67 -14.37
C PRO A 113 7.45 -11.88 -14.23
N LYS A 114 8.19 -10.85 -13.78
CA LYS A 114 9.65 -10.87 -13.58
C LYS A 114 10.01 -10.18 -12.26
N GLU A 115 11.06 -10.64 -11.61
CA GLU A 115 11.66 -9.96 -10.44
C GLU A 115 12.29 -8.63 -10.86
N GLY A 116 12.14 -7.59 -10.04
CA GLY A 116 12.65 -6.25 -10.34
C GLY A 116 12.04 -5.14 -9.48
N VAL A 117 12.41 -3.88 -9.74
CA VAL A 117 11.83 -2.71 -9.07
C VAL A 117 10.55 -2.30 -9.79
N HIS A 118 9.41 -2.44 -9.11
CA HIS A 118 8.10 -2.09 -9.66
C HIS A 118 7.61 -0.77 -9.07
N VAL A 119 7.19 0.15 -9.93
CA VAL A 119 6.38 1.31 -9.54
C VAL A 119 4.93 0.86 -9.54
N ILE A 120 4.02 1.48 -8.77
CA ILE A 120 2.55 1.30 -8.87
C ILE A 120 2.03 1.96 -10.18
N TRP A 121 2.74 1.68 -11.28
CA TRP A 121 2.55 1.84 -12.71
C TRP A 121 3.65 0.93 -13.32
N TRP A 122 3.29 -0.29 -13.71
CA TRP A 122 4.25 -1.31 -14.11
C TRP A 122 5.05 -0.90 -15.37
N ASN A 123 6.37 -1.15 -15.38
CA ASN A 123 7.25 -1.02 -16.54
C ASN A 123 8.36 -2.08 -16.47
N GLU A 124 8.75 -2.68 -17.60
CA GLU A 124 9.66 -3.84 -17.64
C GLU A 124 11.11 -3.56 -17.20
N SER A 125 11.57 -2.31 -17.24
CA SER A 125 12.91 -1.89 -16.80
C SER A 125 12.98 -0.38 -16.53
N PRO A 126 14.05 0.13 -15.88
CA PRO A 126 14.30 1.57 -15.74
C PRO A 126 14.30 2.31 -17.09
N ASP A 127 14.86 1.69 -18.13
CA ASP A 127 14.91 2.25 -19.48
C ASP A 127 13.52 2.29 -20.13
N HIS A 128 12.71 1.24 -19.95
CA HIS A 128 11.31 1.26 -20.40
C HIS A 128 10.49 2.34 -19.68
N ARG A 129 10.73 2.56 -18.39
CA ARG A 129 10.12 3.66 -17.65
C ARG A 129 10.58 5.02 -18.19
N ALA A 130 11.86 5.17 -18.53
CA ALA A 130 12.39 6.41 -19.11
C ALA A 130 11.78 6.68 -20.50
N ALA A 131 11.70 5.66 -21.36
CA ALA A 131 11.06 5.73 -22.66
C ALA A 131 9.56 6.04 -22.55
N GLY A 132 8.83 5.36 -21.66
CA GLY A 132 7.42 5.64 -21.41
C GLY A 132 7.15 7.06 -20.91
N ARG A 133 8.03 7.60 -20.05
CA ARG A 133 7.99 9.02 -19.68
C ARG A 133 8.24 9.93 -20.87
N HIS A 134 9.25 9.63 -21.68
CA HIS A 134 9.56 10.41 -22.88
C HIS A 134 8.37 10.48 -23.83
N SER A 135 7.75 9.33 -24.15
CA SER A 135 6.54 9.27 -24.98
C SER A 135 5.35 10.00 -24.35
N ALA A 136 5.16 9.90 -23.03
CA ALA A 136 4.11 10.64 -22.32
C ALA A 136 4.33 12.16 -22.34
N HIS A 137 5.58 12.62 -22.38
CA HIS A 137 5.93 14.04 -22.50
C HIS A 137 5.76 14.57 -23.93
N GLU A 138 5.70 13.70 -24.94
CA GLU A 138 5.49 14.05 -26.34
C GLU A 138 4.03 13.93 -26.80
N ASP A 139 3.19 13.16 -26.11
CA ASP A 139 1.74 13.10 -26.39
C ASP A 139 1.02 14.32 -25.79
N ALA A 140 0.59 15.23 -26.67
CA ALA A 140 -0.09 16.47 -26.30
C ALA A 140 -1.36 16.24 -25.44
N ARG A 141 -2.07 15.11 -25.58
CA ARG A 141 -3.27 14.79 -24.79
C ARG A 141 -2.88 14.42 -23.36
N VAL A 142 -1.83 13.61 -23.22
CA VAL A 142 -1.29 13.22 -21.91
C VAL A 142 -0.74 14.45 -21.19
N VAL A 143 0.02 15.29 -21.90
CA VAL A 143 0.55 16.54 -21.35
C VAL A 143 -0.57 17.49 -20.91
N ALA A 144 -1.64 17.63 -21.71
CA ALA A 144 -2.80 18.45 -21.35
C ALA A 144 -3.51 17.92 -20.10
N ALA A 145 -3.77 16.61 -20.04
CA ALA A 145 -4.40 15.98 -18.88
C ALA A 145 -3.54 16.11 -17.60
N VAL A 146 -2.23 15.93 -17.71
CA VAL A 146 -1.30 16.12 -16.59
C VAL A 146 -1.29 17.58 -16.16
N ARG A 147 -1.20 18.54 -17.09
CA ARG A 147 -1.23 19.98 -16.78
C ARG A 147 -2.50 20.41 -16.07
N ASP A 148 -3.65 19.87 -16.47
CA ASP A 148 -4.92 20.15 -15.79
C ASP A 148 -4.96 19.50 -14.40
N SER A 149 -4.45 18.27 -14.25
CA SER A 149 -4.40 17.58 -12.94
C SER A 149 -3.42 18.21 -11.96
N VAL A 150 -2.27 18.72 -12.43
CA VAL A 150 -1.22 19.30 -11.59
C VAL A 150 -1.72 20.56 -10.88
N ARG A 151 -2.73 21.25 -11.43
CA ARG A 151 -3.38 22.39 -10.78
C ARG A 151 -4.08 22.02 -9.47
N PHE A 152 -4.42 20.74 -9.28
CA PHE A 152 -5.04 20.20 -8.07
C PHE A 152 -4.05 19.37 -7.24
N LEU A 153 -2.80 19.22 -7.70
CA LEU A 153 -1.78 18.44 -7.03
C LEU A 153 -1.17 19.28 -5.91
N GLU A 154 -1.59 19.03 -4.67
CA GLU A 154 -1.03 19.71 -3.50
C GLU A 154 0.35 19.15 -3.10
N SER A 155 0.55 17.84 -3.24
CA SER A 155 1.84 17.21 -2.93
C SER A 155 2.06 15.91 -3.72
N GLN A 156 3.32 15.59 -3.97
CA GLN A 156 3.74 14.31 -4.53
C GLN A 156 4.89 13.76 -3.70
N GLN A 157 4.81 12.47 -3.35
CA GLN A 157 5.87 11.75 -2.66
C GLN A 157 6.23 10.48 -3.44
N ASN A 158 7.53 10.19 -3.52
CA ASN A 158 8.05 8.96 -4.09
C ASN A 158 8.80 8.21 -2.99
N MET A 159 8.48 6.93 -2.82
CA MET A 159 9.15 6.06 -1.86
C MET A 159 9.70 4.83 -2.57
N LEU A 160 10.93 4.43 -2.22
CA LEU A 160 11.41 3.10 -2.52
C LEU A 160 10.92 2.17 -1.42
N LEU A 161 10.16 1.16 -1.79
CA LEU A 161 9.51 0.23 -0.87
C LEU A 161 10.15 -1.15 -0.99
N MET A 162 10.59 -1.70 0.14
CA MET A 162 11.16 -3.04 0.24
C MET A 162 10.14 -4.01 0.83
N PRO A 163 9.82 -5.12 0.16
CA PRO A 163 8.79 -6.04 0.62
C PRO A 163 9.21 -6.73 1.91
N LEU A 164 8.30 -6.80 2.88
CA LEU A 164 8.49 -7.60 4.08
C LEU A 164 8.28 -9.10 3.76
N PRO A 165 8.85 -10.02 4.55
CA PRO A 165 8.70 -11.47 4.32
C PRO A 165 7.25 -11.96 4.20
N CYS A 166 6.31 -11.33 4.92
CA CYS A 166 4.89 -11.65 4.88
C CYS A 166 4.14 -11.07 3.67
N SER A 167 4.79 -10.25 2.84
CA SER A 167 4.15 -9.57 1.70
C SER A 167 3.86 -10.54 0.55
N PRO A 168 2.59 -10.64 0.09
CA PRO A 168 2.26 -11.47 -1.06
C PRO A 168 2.80 -10.92 -2.38
N LEU A 169 2.84 -9.59 -2.52
CA LEU A 169 3.53 -8.88 -3.60
C LEU A 169 4.97 -8.56 -3.17
N LYS A 170 5.93 -9.03 -3.95
CA LYS A 170 7.37 -8.78 -3.75
C LYS A 170 7.89 -7.87 -4.86
#